data_AF-A0A1L9SI01-F1
#
_entry.id   AF-A0A1L9SI01-F1
#
_cell.length_a   1.000
_cell.length_b   1.000
_cell.length_c   1.000
_cell.angle_alpha   90.00
_cell.angle_beta   90.00
_cell.angle_gamma   90.00
#
_symmetry.space_group_name_H-M   'P 1'
#
loop_
_entity.id
_entity.type
_entity.pdbx_description
1 polymer ?
#
loop_
_entity_poly.entity_id
_entity_poly.type
_entity_poly.pdbx_seq_one_letter_code
_entity_poly.pdbx_strand_id
1 'polypeptide(L)'
;MSRRLWTKAEDERLTALVEHFGDRRGRDGKWQEISKLLPGRTNKDCRKRWFHSLDPALRKGRWTKEEDELLLAAHQRLGPAWKDIALLIKGRKDDQCAKRYNEILNPSAKNRLRHWSAEEDAYLTAKVGELGHKWALIAAGLEGRPPLTCRNRWRRLSTKM
;
A
#
# COMPACT_ATOMS: atom_id res chain seq x y z
N MET A 1 11.76 -20.88 -6.75
CA MET A 1 11.74 -20.32 -8.12
C MET A 1 12.00 -18.82 -8.05
N SER A 2 13.02 -18.32 -8.75
CA SER A 2 13.39 -16.90 -8.74
C SER A 2 12.33 -16.03 -9.44
N ARG A 3 11.97 -14.88 -8.87
CA ARG A 3 11.04 -13.93 -9.49
C ARG A 3 11.76 -13.20 -10.64
N ARG A 4 11.38 -13.49 -11.89
CA ARG A 4 11.92 -12.79 -13.08
C ARG A 4 11.51 -11.32 -13.07
N LEU A 5 12.49 -10.41 -12.97
CA LEU A 5 12.28 -8.96 -12.99
C LEU A 5 11.90 -8.47 -14.39
N TRP A 6 11.04 -7.45 -14.47
CA TRP A 6 10.67 -6.78 -15.72
C TRP A 6 11.80 -5.85 -16.18
N THR A 7 12.18 -5.92 -17.45
CA THR A 7 13.13 -4.99 -18.06
C THR A 7 12.42 -3.78 -18.65
N LYS A 8 13.17 -2.68 -18.87
CA LYS A 8 12.63 -1.48 -19.53
C LYS A 8 12.07 -1.78 -20.93
N ALA A 9 12.77 -2.61 -21.71
CA ALA A 9 12.31 -3.03 -23.03
C ALA A 9 11.03 -3.87 -22.97
N GLU A 10 10.87 -4.73 -21.96
CA GLU A 10 9.61 -5.45 -21.74
C GLU A 10 8.46 -4.51 -21.37
N ASP A 11 8.73 -3.49 -20.54
CA ASP A 11 7.72 -2.49 -20.15
C ASP A 11 7.31 -1.60 -21.33
N GLU A 12 8.26 -1.11 -22.12
CA GLU A 12 8.00 -0.32 -23.34
C GLU A 12 7.16 -1.13 -24.32
N ARG A 13 7.53 -2.39 -24.52
CA ARG A 13 6.80 -3.28 -25.42
C ARG A 13 5.41 -3.63 -24.89
N LEU A 14 5.26 -3.91 -23.60
CA LEU A 14 3.94 -4.11 -22.99
C LEU A 14 3.07 -2.87 -23.15
N THR A 15 3.64 -1.67 -22.98
CA THR A 15 2.91 -0.40 -23.14
C THR A 15 2.40 -0.23 -24.56
N ALA A 16 3.26 -0.40 -25.57
CA ALA A 16 2.84 -0.32 -26.98
C ALA A 16 1.77 -1.37 -27.33
N LEU A 17 1.88 -2.59 -26.80
CA LEU A 17 0.86 -3.63 -27.01
C LEU A 17 -0.47 -3.25 -26.36
N VAL A 18 -0.46 -2.67 -25.17
CA VAL A 18 -1.68 -2.24 -24.50
C VAL A 18 -2.32 -1.04 -25.20
N GLU A 19 -1.52 -0.10 -25.72
CA GLU A 19 -2.03 0.98 -26.58
C GLU A 19 -2.72 0.44 -27.84
N HIS A 20 -2.16 -0.59 -28.47
CA HIS A 20 -2.72 -1.19 -29.67
C HIS A 20 -3.97 -2.05 -29.40
N PHE A 21 -3.94 -2.91 -28.38
CA PHE A 21 -5.01 -3.89 -28.11
C PHE A 21 -6.07 -3.38 -27.12
N GLY A 22 -5.75 -2.35 -26.33
CA GLY A 22 -6.55 -1.85 -25.22
C GLY A 22 -6.29 -2.58 -23.89
N ASP A 23 -6.64 -1.94 -22.79
CA ASP A 23 -6.40 -2.42 -21.42
C ASP A 23 -7.67 -2.95 -20.73
N ARG A 24 -8.71 -3.32 -21.49
CA ARG A 24 -9.99 -3.77 -20.91
C ARG A 24 -9.79 -4.93 -19.93
N ARG A 25 -10.53 -4.90 -18.83
CA ARG A 25 -10.55 -5.96 -17.81
C ARG A 25 -11.58 -7.03 -18.18
N GLY A 26 -11.43 -8.22 -17.59
CA GLY A 26 -12.42 -9.30 -17.71
C GLY A 26 -12.32 -10.07 -19.03
N ARG A 27 -13.46 -10.61 -19.49
CA ARG A 27 -13.55 -11.49 -20.67
C ARG A 27 -13.25 -10.76 -21.98
N ASP A 28 -13.52 -9.46 -22.04
CA ASP A 28 -13.33 -8.65 -23.25
C ASP A 28 -11.90 -8.09 -23.37
N GLY A 29 -11.03 -8.40 -22.41
CA GLY A 29 -9.64 -7.96 -22.41
C GLY A 29 -8.77 -8.84 -23.29
N LYS A 30 -7.99 -8.24 -24.19
CA LYS A 30 -7.11 -8.93 -25.15
C LYS A 30 -5.75 -9.36 -24.56
N TRP A 31 -5.71 -9.63 -23.25
CA TRP A 31 -4.46 -9.93 -22.53
C TRP A 31 -3.81 -11.26 -22.90
N GLN A 32 -4.59 -12.22 -23.42
CA GLN A 32 -4.04 -13.45 -23.99
C GLN A 32 -3.19 -13.13 -25.23
N GLU A 33 -3.71 -12.33 -26.15
CA GLU A 33 -2.99 -11.90 -27.36
C GLU A 33 -1.75 -11.07 -27.03
N ILE A 34 -1.87 -10.12 -26.09
CA ILE A 34 -0.72 -9.34 -25.58
C ILE A 34 0.38 -10.28 -25.07
N SER A 35 0.03 -11.33 -24.31
CA SER A 35 1.04 -12.24 -23.76
C SER A 35 1.69 -13.16 -24.79
N LYS A 36 0.97 -13.60 -25.83
CA LYS A 36 1.57 -14.36 -26.95
C LYS A 36 2.64 -13.53 -27.64
N LEU A 37 2.41 -12.22 -27.72
CA LEU A 37 3.37 -11.32 -28.30
C LEU A 37 4.53 -11.06 -27.36
N LEU A 38 4.49 -11.32 -26.04
CA LEU A 38 5.58 -11.01 -25.09
C LEU A 38 6.23 -12.27 -24.49
N PRO A 39 7.27 -12.83 -25.14
CA PRO A 39 7.85 -14.11 -24.76
C PRO A 39 8.32 -14.18 -23.30
N GLY A 40 8.01 -15.30 -22.65
CA GLY A 40 8.38 -15.54 -21.26
C GLY A 40 7.58 -14.73 -20.23
N ARG A 41 6.52 -14.02 -20.63
CA ARG A 41 5.53 -13.44 -19.71
C ARG A 41 4.15 -14.03 -19.99
N THR A 42 3.47 -14.44 -18.94
CA THR A 42 2.11 -14.94 -19.06
C THR A 42 1.11 -13.79 -19.15
N ASN A 43 -0.12 -14.08 -19.57
CA ASN A 43 -1.26 -13.16 -19.48
C ASN A 43 -1.38 -12.57 -18.06
N LYS A 44 -1.27 -13.41 -17.03
CA LYS A 44 -1.33 -12.99 -15.63
C LYS A 44 -0.22 -11.98 -15.29
N ASP A 45 1.00 -12.21 -15.78
CA ASP A 45 2.12 -11.29 -15.56
C ASP A 45 1.90 -9.94 -16.24
N CYS A 46 1.46 -9.95 -17.51
CA CYS A 46 1.21 -8.73 -18.29
C CYS A 46 0.13 -7.87 -17.63
N ARG A 47 -1.02 -8.47 -17.28
CA ARG A 47 -2.11 -7.80 -16.55
C ARG A 47 -1.63 -7.19 -15.24
N LYS A 48 -0.93 -8.00 -14.45
CA LYS A 48 -0.40 -7.55 -13.15
C LYS A 48 0.57 -6.39 -13.34
N ARG A 49 1.47 -6.47 -14.33
CA ARG A 49 2.44 -5.42 -14.60
C ARG A 49 1.77 -4.13 -15.03
N TRP A 50 0.80 -4.19 -15.93
CA TRP A 50 0.07 -3.01 -16.39
C TRP A 50 -0.66 -2.32 -15.24
N PHE A 51 -1.69 -2.97 -14.67
CA PHE A 51 -2.57 -2.32 -13.70
C PHE A 51 -1.91 -1.99 -12.35
N HIS A 52 -0.79 -2.63 -12.01
CA HIS A 52 -0.08 -2.30 -10.76
C HIS A 52 1.12 -1.39 -10.96
N SER A 53 1.58 -1.13 -12.19
CA SER A 53 2.83 -0.41 -12.41
C SER A 53 2.87 0.49 -13.63
N LEU A 54 2.36 0.09 -14.80
CA LEU A 54 2.55 0.86 -16.04
C LEU A 54 1.36 1.74 -16.43
N ASP A 55 0.16 1.40 -15.95
CA ASP A 55 -1.06 2.17 -16.21
C ASP A 55 -0.86 3.67 -15.87
N PRO A 56 -0.95 4.58 -16.85
CA PRO A 56 -0.80 6.02 -16.65
C PRO A 56 -1.83 6.62 -15.69
N ALA A 57 -3.00 5.98 -15.53
CA ALA A 57 -4.01 6.41 -14.57
C ALA A 57 -3.58 6.16 -13.12
N LEU A 58 -2.55 5.35 -12.87
CA LEU A 58 -2.06 5.06 -11.52
C LEU A 58 -1.25 6.23 -10.96
N ARG A 59 -1.73 6.83 -9.87
CA ARG A 59 -0.99 7.85 -9.14
C ARG A 59 0.02 7.22 -8.19
N LYS A 60 1.29 7.57 -8.41
CA LYS A 60 2.42 7.21 -7.56
C LYS A 60 2.92 8.46 -6.83
N GLY A 61 3.47 8.27 -5.63
CA GLY A 61 4.11 9.34 -4.87
C GLY A 61 3.19 10.05 -3.87
N ARG A 62 3.54 11.31 -3.57
CA ARG A 62 2.97 12.12 -2.49
C ARG A 62 1.46 12.29 -2.65
N TRP A 63 0.78 12.35 -1.51
CA TRP A 63 -0.64 12.70 -1.44
C TRP A 63 -0.80 14.20 -1.49
N THR A 64 -1.74 14.66 -2.29
CA THR A 64 -2.18 16.05 -2.37
C THR A 64 -3.20 16.34 -1.27
N LYS A 65 -3.41 17.61 -0.99
CA LYS A 65 -4.37 18.03 0.04
C LYS A 65 -5.80 17.64 -0.36
N GLU A 66 -6.11 17.77 -1.64
CA GLU A 66 -7.42 17.45 -2.22
C GLU A 66 -7.71 15.94 -2.10
N GLU A 67 -6.70 15.09 -2.34
CA GLU A 67 -6.82 13.64 -2.14
C GLU A 67 -7.05 13.30 -0.66
N ASP A 68 -6.39 13.99 0.27
CA ASP A 68 -6.59 13.79 1.71
C ASP A 68 -7.99 14.22 2.17
N GLU A 69 -8.47 15.37 1.67
CA GLU A 69 -9.82 15.87 1.94
C GLU A 69 -10.90 14.89 1.43
N LEU A 70 -10.73 14.38 0.21
CA LEU A 70 -11.61 13.35 -0.35
C LEU A 70 -11.57 12.06 0.46
N LEU A 71 -10.37 11.61 0.87
CA LEU A 71 -10.19 10.39 1.66
C LEU A 71 -10.87 10.51 3.03
N LEU A 72 -10.71 11.65 3.70
CA LEU A 72 -11.35 11.93 4.99
C LEU A 72 -12.87 11.94 4.86
N ALA A 73 -13.40 12.70 3.90
CA ALA A 73 -14.85 12.79 3.67
C ALA A 73 -15.46 11.44 3.29
N ALA A 74 -14.80 10.67 2.43
CA ALA A 74 -15.26 9.34 2.02
C ALA A 74 -15.24 8.35 3.19
N HIS A 75 -14.18 8.35 4.00
CA HIS A 75 -14.10 7.49 5.17
C HIS A 75 -15.13 7.87 6.25
N GLN A 76 -15.41 9.17 6.43
CA GLN A 76 -16.46 9.61 7.34
C GLN A 76 -17.84 9.06 6.94
N ARG A 77 -18.10 8.94 5.62
CA ARG A 77 -19.38 8.45 5.09
C ARG A 77 -19.47 6.92 5.01
N LEU A 78 -18.38 6.25 4.64
CA LEU A 78 -18.37 4.82 4.29
C LEU A 78 -17.64 3.92 5.31
N GLY A 79 -16.96 4.51 6.30
CA GLY A 79 -16.06 3.78 7.18
C GLY A 79 -14.86 3.20 6.41
N PRO A 80 -14.27 2.06 6.85
CA PRO A 80 -13.08 1.47 6.24
C PRO A 80 -13.38 0.69 4.93
N ALA A 81 -14.33 1.15 4.13
CA ALA A 81 -14.69 0.58 2.83
C ALA A 81 -13.66 0.99 1.75
N TRP A 82 -12.40 0.58 1.90
CA TRP A 82 -11.26 1.08 1.11
C TRP A 82 -11.39 0.88 -0.40
N LYS A 83 -12.06 -0.20 -0.83
CA LYS A 83 -12.33 -0.47 -2.25
C LYS A 83 -13.24 0.60 -2.84
N ASP A 84 -14.32 0.94 -2.14
CA ASP A 84 -15.28 1.96 -2.59
C ASP A 84 -14.68 3.36 -2.50
N ILE A 85 -13.91 3.62 -1.45
CA ILE A 85 -13.17 4.88 -1.29
C ILE A 85 -12.18 5.09 -2.44
N ALA A 86 -11.44 4.06 -2.84
CA ALA A 86 -10.47 4.16 -3.93
C ALA A 86 -11.12 4.51 -5.28
N LEU A 87 -12.40 4.13 -5.50
CA LEU A 87 -13.15 4.54 -6.70
C LEU A 87 -13.41 6.05 -6.74
N LEU A 88 -13.46 6.72 -5.58
CA LEU A 88 -13.67 8.17 -5.47
C LEU A 88 -12.37 8.96 -5.67
N ILE A 89 -11.21 8.36 -5.38
CA ILE A 89 -9.90 9.01 -5.48
C ILE A 89 -9.17 8.48 -6.71
N LYS A 90 -9.47 9.09 -7.87
CA LYS A 90 -8.97 8.64 -9.19
C LYS A 90 -7.47 8.35 -9.16
N GLY A 91 -7.12 7.13 -9.53
CA GLY A 91 -5.74 6.66 -9.65
C GLY A 91 -5.07 6.21 -8.36
N ARG A 92 -5.73 6.33 -7.19
CA ARG A 92 -5.29 5.69 -5.95
C ARG A 92 -5.92 4.32 -5.80
N LYS A 93 -5.14 3.37 -5.29
CA LYS A 93 -5.62 2.04 -4.93
C LYS A 93 -6.14 2.01 -3.49
N ASP A 94 -6.93 0.99 -3.20
CA ASP A 94 -7.49 0.71 -1.87
C ASP A 94 -6.40 0.58 -0.80
N ASP A 95 -5.32 -0.16 -1.10
CA ASP A 95 -4.17 -0.30 -0.21
C ASP A 95 -3.48 1.05 0.09
N GLN A 96 -3.37 1.92 -0.92
CA GLN A 96 -2.82 3.26 -0.75
C GLN A 96 -3.72 4.12 0.13
N CYS A 97 -5.03 4.08 -0.07
CA CYS A 97 -6.02 4.82 0.73
C CYS A 97 -6.00 4.37 2.20
N ALA A 98 -6.08 3.06 2.43
CA ALA A 98 -6.03 2.48 3.77
C ALA A 98 -4.74 2.87 4.49
N LYS A 99 -3.60 2.80 3.79
CA LYS A 99 -2.31 3.18 4.35
C LYS A 99 -2.26 4.66 4.68
N ARG A 100 -2.66 5.54 3.76
CA ARG A 100 -2.65 7.00 3.98
C ARG A 100 -3.52 7.38 5.17
N TYR A 101 -4.73 6.85 5.24
CA TYR A 101 -5.63 7.13 6.34
C TYR A 101 -5.05 6.66 7.67
N ASN A 102 -4.77 5.36 7.80
CA ASN A 102 -4.32 4.78 9.07
C ASN A 102 -2.98 5.34 9.55
N GLU A 103 -2.10 5.71 8.61
CA GLU A 103 -0.80 6.22 8.98
C GLU A 103 -0.81 7.74 9.19
N ILE A 104 -1.53 8.54 8.41
CA ILE A 104 -1.31 9.99 8.41
C ILE A 104 -2.54 10.77 8.84
N LEU A 105 -3.72 10.39 8.36
CA LEU A 105 -4.93 11.20 8.51
C LEU A 105 -5.79 10.80 9.71
N ASN A 106 -5.66 9.56 10.19
CA ASN A 106 -6.46 9.06 11.29
C ASN A 106 -6.22 9.95 12.54
N PRO A 107 -7.27 10.56 13.12
CA PRO A 107 -7.12 11.39 14.31
C PRO A 107 -6.46 10.67 15.50
N SER A 108 -6.60 9.34 15.63
CA SER A 108 -5.87 8.59 16.66
C SER A 108 -4.36 8.53 16.41
N ALA A 109 -3.91 8.82 15.19
CA ALA A 109 -2.49 8.96 14.84
C ALA A 109 -1.90 10.33 15.22
N LYS A 110 -2.69 11.28 15.77
CA LYS A 110 -2.20 12.60 16.24
C LYS A 110 -1.02 12.51 17.21
N ASN A 111 -0.93 11.41 17.97
CA ASN A 111 0.14 11.16 18.94
C ASN A 111 1.34 10.39 18.38
N ARG A 112 1.43 10.18 17.07
CA ARG A 112 2.53 9.45 16.43
C ARG A 112 3.92 9.98 16.77
N LEU A 113 4.05 11.30 16.81
CA LEU A 113 5.32 12.00 17.04
C LEU A 113 5.58 12.30 18.51
N ARG A 114 4.68 11.93 19.43
CA ARG A 114 4.91 12.15 20.86
C ARG A 114 6.14 11.35 21.31
N HIS A 115 6.91 11.96 22.22
CA HIS A 115 8.11 11.34 22.80
C HIS A 115 7.77 9.96 23.41
N TRP A 116 8.66 8.99 23.26
CA TRP A 116 8.53 7.66 23.87
C TRP A 116 9.05 7.67 25.30
N SER A 117 8.22 7.31 26.27
CA SER A 117 8.67 7.20 27.66
C SER A 117 9.45 5.91 27.90
N ALA A 118 10.18 5.85 29.02
CA ALA A 118 10.91 4.65 29.41
C ALA A 118 9.95 3.48 29.71
N GLU A 119 8.77 3.76 30.26
CA GLU A 119 7.72 2.78 30.54
C GLU A 119 7.17 2.18 29.24
N GLU A 120 6.96 3.01 28.22
CA GLU A 120 6.51 2.53 26.91
C GLU A 120 7.57 1.67 26.21
N ASP A 121 8.85 2.03 26.34
CA ASP A 121 9.96 1.22 25.81
C ASP A 121 10.08 -0.12 26.55
N ALA A 122 9.92 -0.12 27.87
CA ALA A 122 9.91 -1.33 28.68
C ALA A 122 8.74 -2.23 28.31
N TYR A 123 7.54 -1.65 28.18
CA TYR A 123 6.34 -2.37 27.72
C TYR A 123 6.53 -2.97 26.33
N LEU A 124 7.02 -2.17 25.38
CA LEU A 124 7.25 -2.61 24.00
C LEU A 124 8.26 -3.76 23.97
N THR A 125 9.36 -3.65 24.70
CA THR A 125 10.41 -4.69 24.76
C THR A 125 9.86 -5.99 25.36
N ALA A 126 9.16 -5.91 26.49
CA ALA A 126 8.55 -7.07 27.13
C ALA A 126 7.53 -7.76 26.22
N LYS A 127 6.63 -7.00 25.59
CA LYS A 127 5.60 -7.57 24.71
C LYS A 127 6.12 -8.09 23.39
N VAL A 128 7.22 -7.55 22.86
CA VAL A 128 7.90 -8.18 21.72
C VAL A 128 8.53 -9.51 22.13
N GLY A 129 9.09 -9.62 23.34
CA GLY A 129 9.57 -10.90 23.88
C GLY A 129 8.47 -11.96 24.03
N GLU A 130 7.28 -11.55 24.47
CA GLU A 130 6.14 -12.46 24.71
C GLU A 130 5.37 -12.81 23.42
N LEU A 131 5.03 -11.81 22.61
CA LEU A 131 4.11 -11.94 21.47
C LEU A 131 4.81 -11.95 20.12
N GLY A 132 6.12 -11.70 20.08
CA GLY A 132 6.87 -11.45 18.85
C GLY A 132 6.46 -10.14 18.18
N HIS A 133 6.45 -10.12 16.84
CA HIS A 133 6.18 -8.91 16.05
C HIS A 133 4.68 -8.67 15.77
N LYS A 134 3.80 -9.00 16.71
CA LYS A 134 2.34 -8.80 16.59
C LYS A 134 1.94 -7.35 16.90
N TRP A 135 2.39 -6.41 16.07
CA TRP A 135 2.28 -4.96 16.32
C TRP A 135 0.87 -4.45 16.61
N ALA A 136 -0.15 -5.04 16.00
CA ALA A 136 -1.55 -4.65 16.25
C ALA A 136 -1.98 -4.95 17.70
N LEU A 137 -1.61 -6.12 18.22
CA LEU A 137 -1.91 -6.49 19.62
C LEU A 137 -1.08 -5.67 20.60
N ILE A 138 0.21 -5.46 20.30
CA ILE A 138 1.09 -4.66 21.15
C ILE A 138 0.59 -3.20 21.22
N ALA A 139 0.19 -2.63 20.09
CA ALA A 139 -0.37 -1.28 20.02
C ALA A 139 -1.69 -1.14 20.78
N ALA A 140 -2.50 -2.19 20.88
CA ALA A 140 -3.75 -2.15 21.63
C ALA A 140 -3.54 -1.86 23.13
N GLY A 141 -2.37 -2.21 23.68
CA GLY A 141 -1.98 -1.87 25.05
C GLY A 141 -1.20 -0.57 25.21
N LEU A 142 -0.98 0.18 24.13
CA LEU A 142 -0.27 1.46 24.15
C LEU A 142 -1.19 2.57 23.61
N GLU A 143 -1.82 3.30 24.52
CA GLU A 143 -2.78 4.33 24.16
C GLU A 143 -2.18 5.39 23.22
N GLY A 144 -2.85 5.62 22.09
CA GLY A 144 -2.40 6.56 21.07
C GLY A 144 -1.10 6.18 20.36
N ARG A 145 -0.64 4.91 20.44
CA ARG A 145 0.49 4.39 19.64
C ARG A 145 0.00 3.47 18.52
N PRO A 146 -0.01 3.93 17.26
CA PRO A 146 -0.33 3.06 16.13
C PRO A 146 0.68 1.91 15.98
N PRO A 147 0.28 0.75 15.42
CA PRO A 147 1.18 -0.40 15.21
C PRO A 147 2.49 -0.06 14.46
N LEU A 148 2.41 0.87 13.50
CA LEU A 148 3.59 1.34 12.77
C LEU A 148 4.62 2.02 13.69
N THR A 149 4.18 2.80 14.68
CA THR A 149 5.09 3.51 15.58
C THR A 149 5.80 2.54 16.50
N CYS A 150 5.11 1.50 16.98
CA CYS A 150 5.71 0.44 17.79
C CYS A 150 6.81 -0.29 17.01
N ARG A 151 6.53 -0.69 15.76
CA ARG A 151 7.54 -1.32 14.88
C ARG A 151 8.75 -0.42 14.66
N ASN A 152 8.53 0.87 14.39
CA ASN A 152 9.61 1.81 14.13
C ASN A 152 10.44 2.09 15.39
N ARG A 153 9.80 2.15 16.56
CA ARG A 153 10.50 2.29 17.84
C ARG A 153 11.34 1.07 18.15
N TRP A 154 10.76 -0.14 18.02
CA TRP A 154 11.48 -1.40 18.23
C TRP A 154 12.76 -1.47 17.40
N ARG A 155 12.69 -1.14 16.10
CA ARG A 155 13.88 -1.12 15.25
C ARG A 155 15.00 -0.22 15.78
N ARG A 156 14.68 0.90 16.44
CA ARG A 156 15.67 1.81 17.02
C ARG A 156 16.24 1.29 18.33
N LEU A 157 15.43 0.60 19.13
CA LEU A 157 15.86 -0.03 20.38
C LEU A 157 16.75 -1.24 20.08
N SER A 158 16.33 -2.11 19.17
CA SER A 158 17.06 -3.32 18.78
C SER A 158 18.39 -3.05 18.08
N THR A 159 18.60 -1.84 17.55
CA THR A 159 19.89 -1.43 16.96
C THR A 159 20.85 -0.81 17.98
N LYS A 160 20.38 -0.53 19.20
CA LYS A 160 21.19 0.02 20.30
C LYS A 160 21.56 -1.03 21.35
N MET A 161 20.99 -2.23 21.23
CA MET A 161 21.34 -3.42 22.00
C MET A 161 22.37 -4.21 21.22
#